data_AF-A0A2H6MVL7-F1
#
_entry.id   AF-A0A2H6MVL7-F1
#
_cell.length_a   1.000
_cell.length_b   1.000
_cell.length_c   1.000
_cell.angle_alpha   90.00
_cell.angle_beta   90.00
_cell.angle_gamma   90.00
#
_symmetry.space_group_name_H-M   'P 1'
#
loop_
_entity.id
_entity.type
_entity.pdbx_description
1 polymer ?
#
loop_
_entity_poly.entity_id
_entity_poly.type
_entity_poly.pdbx_seq_one_letter_code
_entity_poly.pdbx_strand_id
1 'polypeptide(L)'
;STSFSFCSKYRSKSKTPTNEQKKPAEVFRKDLISAMKLPDSHHINPDEYYLFADTWKQEWEKGVQVPASPETIPQPSLRIVAEKVKQVLYTRPRKYISCSNQESAEPGYINILELAESMCRYDLDDMDIFWLQEVNEELAEMGYG
;
A
#
# COMPACT_ATOMS: atom_id res chain seq x y z
N SER A 1 -29.53 -15.23 57.31
CA SER A 1 -30.70 -16.09 57.05
C SER A 1 -31.44 -15.60 55.82
N THR A 2 -31.62 -16.50 54.85
CA THR A 2 -32.63 -16.59 53.77
C THR A 2 -33.33 -15.29 53.31
N SER A 3 -33.45 -14.95 52.02
CA SER A 3 -33.80 -15.81 50.87
C SER A 3 -33.69 -15.04 49.55
N PHE A 4 -33.32 -15.76 48.49
CA PHE A 4 -33.52 -15.39 47.08
C PHE A 4 -35.01 -15.46 46.71
N SER A 5 -35.47 -14.51 45.88
CA SER A 5 -36.69 -14.65 45.07
C SER A 5 -36.40 -14.26 43.62
N PHE A 6 -36.82 -15.12 42.69
CA PHE A 6 -36.58 -15.05 41.24
C PHE A 6 -37.88 -14.82 40.46
N CYS A 7 -37.74 -14.18 39.29
CA CYS A 7 -38.71 -14.00 38.18
C CYS A 7 -39.89 -13.03 38.44
N SER A 8 -40.45 -12.31 37.46
CA SER A 8 -40.56 -12.56 36.02
C SER A 8 -40.92 -11.27 35.24
N LYS A 9 -40.13 -11.03 34.20
CA LYS A 9 -40.47 -10.63 32.82
C LYS A 9 -41.21 -9.32 32.47
N TYR A 10 -40.76 -8.86 31.30
CA TYR A 10 -41.37 -7.98 30.31
C TYR A 10 -41.22 -6.48 30.52
N ARG A 11 -40.12 -5.95 29.97
CA ARG A 11 -40.26 -4.87 29.00
C ARG A 11 -39.11 -4.87 28.01
N SER A 12 -39.38 -5.37 26.80
CA SER A 12 -38.56 -5.11 25.63
C SER A 12 -38.44 -3.60 25.46
N LYS A 13 -37.23 -3.07 25.60
CA LYS A 13 -36.85 -1.76 25.06
C LYS A 13 -35.60 -1.98 24.23
N SER A 14 -35.76 -1.75 22.94
CA SER A 14 -34.71 -1.64 21.93
C SER A 14 -33.58 -0.74 22.46
N LYS A 15 -32.44 -1.34 22.78
CA LYS A 15 -31.21 -0.61 23.01
C LYS A 15 -30.53 -0.41 21.65
N THR A 16 -30.49 0.83 21.21
CA THR A 16 -29.46 1.31 20.29
C THR A 16 -28.10 0.88 20.84
N PRO A 17 -27.14 0.41 20.00
CA PRO A 17 -25.79 0.15 20.48
C PRO A 17 -25.20 1.50 20.82
N THR A 18 -25.23 1.85 22.10
CA THR A 18 -24.33 2.84 22.66
C THR A 18 -22.95 2.28 22.36
N ASN A 19 -22.30 2.86 21.36
CA ASN A 19 -20.86 2.75 21.19
C ASN A 19 -20.29 3.40 22.45
N GLU A 20 -20.24 2.64 23.53
CA GLU A 20 -19.30 2.91 24.60
C GLU A 20 -17.96 2.90 23.91
N GLN A 21 -17.49 4.11 23.58
CA GLN A 21 -16.10 4.38 23.29
C GLN A 21 -15.34 3.98 24.56
N LYS A 22 -15.18 2.67 24.77
CA LYS A 22 -14.18 2.13 25.67
C LYS A 22 -12.92 2.79 25.20
N LYS A 23 -12.33 3.63 26.06
CA LYS A 23 -11.01 4.20 25.80
C LYS A 23 -10.17 3.04 25.26
N PRO A 24 -9.66 3.14 24.02
CA PRO A 24 -8.85 2.06 23.48
C PRO A 24 -7.79 1.77 24.53
N ALA A 25 -7.47 0.50 24.76
CA ALA A 25 -6.42 0.15 25.70
C ALA A 25 -5.12 0.80 25.18
N GLU A 26 -4.82 2.00 25.67
CA GLU A 26 -3.65 2.76 25.26
C GLU A 26 -2.47 2.17 26.01
N VAL A 27 -1.68 1.36 25.30
CA VAL A 27 -0.41 0.85 25.81
C VAL A 27 0.68 1.73 25.25
N PHE A 28 1.43 2.35 26.16
CA PHE A 28 2.63 3.10 25.82
C PHE A 28 3.85 2.21 26.04
N ARG A 29 4.64 2.04 24.99
CA ARG A 29 5.89 1.29 25.01
C ARG A 29 7.07 2.24 25.13
N LYS A 30 7.73 2.22 26.29
CA LYS A 30 8.89 3.07 26.60
C LYS A 30 10.18 2.55 25.97
N ASP A 31 10.30 1.25 25.78
CA ASP A 31 11.43 0.57 25.16
C ASP A 31 11.78 1.16 23.79
N LEU A 32 10.77 1.45 22.96
CA LEU A 32 10.99 1.98 21.61
C LEU A 32 11.67 3.35 21.61
N ILE A 33 11.23 4.24 22.50
CA ILE A 33 11.78 5.58 22.56
C ILE A 33 13.11 5.60 23.33
N SER A 34 13.24 4.79 24.38
CA SER A 34 14.49 4.65 25.12
C SER A 34 15.60 4.01 24.29
N ALA A 35 15.27 3.11 23.36
CA ALA A 35 16.26 2.54 22.44
C ALA A 35 16.88 3.59 21.49
N MET A 36 16.21 4.73 21.27
CA MET A 36 16.73 5.84 20.49
C MET A 36 17.51 6.86 21.34
N LYS A 37 17.42 6.79 22.68
CA LYS A 37 18.12 7.71 23.57
C LYS A 37 19.57 7.26 23.73
N LEU A 38 20.49 8.18 23.47
CA LEU A 38 21.90 8.00 23.78
C LEU A 38 22.19 8.49 25.21
N PRO A 39 23.12 7.87 25.95
CA PRO A 39 23.55 8.38 27.24
C PRO A 39 24.19 9.77 27.11
N ASP A 40 23.97 10.64 28.10
CA ASP A 40 24.54 12.01 28.11
C ASP A 40 26.09 12.02 28.11
N SER A 41 26.71 10.91 28.52
CA SER A 41 28.17 10.73 28.49
C SER A 41 28.72 10.31 27.13
N HIS A 42 27.86 10.06 26.14
CA HIS A 42 28.27 9.62 24.81
C HIS A 42 28.61 10.83 23.92
N HIS A 43 29.86 10.94 23.50
CA HIS A 43 30.32 11.98 22.59
C HIS A 43 30.01 11.59 21.13
N ILE A 44 29.19 12.39 20.45
CA ILE A 44 28.85 12.23 19.03
C ILE A 44 29.53 13.34 18.24
N ASN A 45 30.09 13.03 17.07
CA ASN A 45 30.69 14.03 16.21
C ASN A 45 29.58 14.97 15.65
N PRO A 46 29.77 16.31 15.69
CA PRO A 46 28.85 17.28 15.08
C PRO A 46 28.45 17.00 13.62
N ASP A 47 29.29 16.32 12.85
CA ASP A 47 29.02 15.98 11.44
C ASP A 47 28.14 14.72 11.28
N GLU A 48 27.91 13.96 12.36
CA GLU A 48 27.20 12.67 12.35
C GLU A 48 25.75 12.77 12.85
N TYR A 49 25.29 13.96 13.25
CA TYR A 49 23.92 14.18 13.69
C TYR A 49 23.31 15.48 13.14
N TYR A 50 21.98 15.49 13.06
CA TYR A 50 21.21 16.68 12.73
C TYR A 50 20.50 17.21 13.98
N LEU A 51 20.49 18.53 14.17
CA LEU A 51 19.67 19.15 15.21
C LEU A 51 18.25 19.32 14.69
N PHE A 52 17.27 18.82 15.46
CA PHE A 52 15.87 19.15 15.23
C PHE A 52 15.56 20.54 15.78
N ALA A 53 14.71 21.29 15.08
CA ALA A 53 14.22 22.60 15.52
C ALA A 53 13.24 22.47 16.70
N ASP A 54 12.53 21.36 16.77
CA ASP A 54 11.60 21.06 17.87
C ASP A 54 12.35 20.47 19.07
N THR A 55 12.00 20.96 20.26
CA THR A 55 12.51 20.41 21.51
C THR A 55 11.76 19.15 21.92
N TRP A 56 12.43 18.31 22.71
CA TRP A 56 11.83 17.13 23.32
C TRP A 56 10.59 17.48 24.13
N LYS A 57 9.47 16.78 23.90
CA LYS A 57 8.21 17.02 24.61
C LYS A 57 8.01 16.07 25.78
N GLN A 58 7.49 16.57 26.90
CA GLN A 58 7.31 15.79 28.13
C GLN A 58 6.35 14.60 27.93
N GLU A 59 5.35 14.73 27.06
CA GLU A 59 4.44 13.63 26.74
C GLU A 59 5.15 12.41 26.13
N TRP A 60 6.33 12.58 25.51
CA TRP A 60 7.10 11.48 24.94
C TRP A 60 7.76 10.60 26.00
N GLU A 61 7.90 11.07 27.24
CA GLU A 61 8.35 10.23 28.36
C GLU A 61 7.36 9.11 28.72
N LYS A 62 6.09 9.26 28.29
CA LYS A 62 5.09 8.21 28.45
C LYS A 62 5.41 6.99 27.60
N GLY A 63 6.13 7.16 26.49
CA GLY A 63 6.48 6.12 25.51
C GLY A 63 5.73 6.29 24.19
N VAL A 64 5.90 5.33 23.29
CA VAL A 64 5.21 5.30 22.00
C VAL A 64 3.88 4.58 22.17
N GLN A 65 2.77 5.21 21.78
CA GLN A 65 1.46 4.56 21.76
C GLN A 65 1.48 3.44 20.71
N VAL A 66 1.17 2.21 21.15
CA VAL A 66 1.04 1.06 20.24
C VAL A 66 -0.38 0.50 20.31
N PRO A 67 -0.90 -0.06 19.21
CA PRO A 67 -2.16 -0.80 19.25
C PRO A 67 -2.06 -1.96 20.23
N ALA A 68 -2.93 -1.99 21.24
CA ALA A 68 -2.98 -3.06 22.24
C ALA A 68 -4.20 -3.98 22.08
N SER A 69 -5.15 -3.59 21.23
CA SER A 69 -6.39 -4.32 20.96
C SER A 69 -6.46 -4.70 19.48
N PRO A 70 -6.58 -5.99 19.14
CA PRO A 70 -6.81 -6.43 17.76
C PRO A 70 -8.03 -5.77 17.10
N GLU A 71 -9.03 -5.38 17.91
CA GLU A 71 -10.29 -4.77 17.47
C GLU A 71 -10.12 -3.32 16.98
N THR A 72 -9.00 -2.66 17.28
CA THR A 72 -8.72 -1.28 16.83
C THR A 72 -7.84 -1.23 15.59
N ILE A 73 -7.41 -2.38 15.05
CA ILE A 73 -6.67 -2.44 13.79
C ILE A 73 -7.61 -2.00 12.66
N PRO A 74 -7.26 -0.98 11.86
CA PRO A 74 -8.09 -0.53 10.76
C PRO A 74 -8.27 -1.66 9.75
N GLN A 75 -9.52 -1.94 9.39
CA GLN A 75 -9.83 -2.94 8.37
C GLN A 75 -9.55 -2.36 6.99
N PRO A 76 -8.84 -3.09 6.10
CA PRO A 76 -8.66 -2.64 4.73
C PRO A 76 -10.02 -2.56 4.04
N SER A 77 -10.26 -1.45 3.34
CA SER A 77 -11.45 -1.26 2.51
C SER A 77 -11.05 -1.19 1.04
N LEU A 78 -11.74 -1.95 0.19
CA LEU A 78 -11.53 -1.95 -1.25
C LEU A 78 -12.74 -1.33 -1.93
N ARG A 79 -12.50 -0.45 -2.91
CA ARG A 79 -13.52 0.02 -3.85
C ARG A 79 -13.10 -0.36 -5.26
N ILE A 80 -14.05 -0.88 -6.03
CA ILE A 80 -13.84 -1.19 -7.45
C ILE A 80 -13.95 0.15 -8.20
N VAL A 81 -12.84 0.59 -8.79
CA VAL A 81 -12.75 1.89 -9.49
C VAL A 81 -13.20 1.79 -10.95
N ALA A 82 -13.10 0.61 -11.55
CA ALA A 82 -13.59 0.32 -12.90
C ALA A 82 -13.99 -1.16 -13.02
N GLU A 83 -15.00 -1.44 -13.86
CA GLU A 83 -15.32 -2.82 -14.22
C GLU A 83 -14.17 -3.41 -15.05
N LYS A 84 -13.69 -4.59 -14.66
CA LYS A 84 -12.66 -5.28 -15.43
C LYS A 84 -13.26 -5.72 -16.77
N VAL A 85 -12.62 -5.36 -17.88
CA VAL A 85 -12.97 -5.88 -19.21
C VAL A 85 -12.93 -7.41 -19.15
N LYS A 86 -14.05 -8.07 -19.50
CA LYS A 86 -14.22 -9.53 -19.44
C LYS A 86 -13.46 -10.27 -20.56
N GLN A 87 -12.25 -9.85 -20.90
CA GLN A 87 -11.43 -10.59 -21.84
C GLN A 87 -10.55 -11.58 -21.06
N VAL A 88 -10.87 -12.87 -21.18
CA VAL A 88 -10.07 -13.94 -20.56
C VAL A 88 -8.84 -14.17 -21.43
N LEU A 89 -7.76 -13.43 -21.15
CA LEU A 89 -6.47 -13.57 -21.84
C LEU A 89 -5.62 -14.73 -21.28
N TYR A 90 -6.01 -15.32 -20.15
CA TYR A 90 -5.25 -16.37 -19.48
C TYR A 90 -6.07 -17.65 -19.33
N THR A 91 -5.49 -18.76 -19.79
CA THR A 91 -5.99 -20.12 -19.54
C THR A 91 -5.05 -20.82 -18.57
N ARG A 92 -5.59 -21.38 -17.47
CA ARG A 92 -4.79 -22.10 -16.47
C ARG A 92 -4.09 -23.32 -17.10
N PRO A 93 -2.75 -23.37 -17.09
CA PRO A 93 -2.01 -24.54 -17.58
C PRO A 93 -2.21 -25.76 -16.68
N ARG A 94 -2.09 -26.96 -17.26
CA ARG A 94 -2.17 -28.23 -16.52
C ARG A 94 -0.89 -28.57 -15.76
N LYS A 95 0.23 -27.97 -16.16
CA LYS A 95 1.55 -28.11 -15.53
C LYS A 95 1.94 -26.80 -14.85
N TYR A 96 2.95 -26.82 -13.99
CA TYR A 96 3.51 -25.60 -13.41
C TYR A 96 4.10 -24.70 -14.50
N ILE A 97 3.95 -23.39 -14.32
CA ILE A 97 4.55 -22.39 -15.22
C ILE A 97 6.07 -22.45 -15.03
N SER A 98 6.80 -22.69 -16.11
CA SER A 98 8.26 -22.68 -16.15
C SER A 98 8.71 -21.47 -16.93
N CYS A 99 9.31 -20.49 -16.26
CA CYS A 99 9.87 -19.30 -16.89
C CYS A 99 11.37 -19.49 -17.09
N SER A 100 11.75 -20.22 -18.14
CA SER A 100 13.12 -20.22 -18.64
C SER A 100 13.14 -19.33 -19.88
N ASN A 101 13.88 -18.21 -19.81
CA ASN A 101 14.10 -17.36 -20.97
C ASN A 101 14.63 -18.22 -22.12
N GLN A 102 13.93 -18.25 -23.25
CA GLN A 102 14.56 -18.68 -24.50
C GLN A 102 15.51 -17.56 -24.89
N GLU A 103 16.79 -17.71 -24.56
CA GLU A 103 17.83 -17.03 -25.31
C GLU A 103 17.63 -17.39 -26.79
N SER A 104 17.49 -16.37 -27.65
CA SER A 104 17.30 -16.57 -29.09
C SER A 104 18.48 -17.38 -29.64
N ALA A 105 18.15 -18.50 -30.27
CA ALA A 105 19.11 -19.57 -30.55
C ALA A 105 20.08 -19.31 -31.73
N GLU A 106 20.18 -18.09 -32.26
CA GLU A 106 21.14 -17.79 -33.35
C GLU A 106 21.89 -16.47 -33.13
N PRO A 107 23.23 -16.52 -32.94
CA PRO A 107 24.06 -15.33 -32.96
C PRO A 107 24.25 -14.86 -34.40
N GLY A 108 23.38 -13.95 -34.87
CA GLY A 108 23.61 -13.27 -36.16
C GLY A 108 22.38 -12.70 -36.86
N TYR A 109 21.17 -13.13 -36.51
CA TYR A 109 19.93 -12.59 -37.08
C TYR A 109 18.97 -12.16 -35.97
N ILE A 110 18.76 -10.85 -35.88
CA ILE A 110 17.76 -10.26 -35.00
C ILE A 110 16.61 -9.79 -35.89
N ASN A 111 15.52 -10.55 -35.91
CA ASN A 111 14.28 -10.13 -36.53
C ASN A 111 13.71 -8.95 -35.71
N ILE A 112 13.73 -7.74 -36.28
CA ILE A 112 13.32 -6.51 -35.57
C ILE A 112 11.86 -6.59 -35.10
N LEU A 113 10.98 -7.25 -35.88
CA LEU A 113 9.57 -7.42 -35.50
C LEU A 113 9.43 -8.37 -34.30
N GLU A 114 10.14 -9.49 -34.32
CA GLU A 114 10.15 -10.47 -33.22
C GLU A 114 10.82 -9.89 -31.96
N LEU A 115 11.89 -9.11 -32.13
CA LEU A 115 12.52 -8.37 -31.03
C LEU A 115 11.54 -7.37 -30.42
N ALA A 116 10.85 -6.59 -31.24
CA ALA A 116 9.85 -5.63 -30.77
C ALA A 116 8.67 -6.30 -30.05
N GLU A 117 8.28 -7.51 -30.47
CA GLU A 117 7.29 -8.32 -29.77
C GLU A 117 7.80 -8.88 -28.42
N SER A 118 9.10 -9.13 -28.32
CA SER A 118 9.77 -9.62 -27.10
C SER A 118 10.18 -8.51 -26.11
N MET A 119 10.20 -7.25 -26.55
CA MET A 119 10.57 -6.09 -25.75
C MET A 119 9.37 -5.45 -25.05
N CYS A 120 9.62 -4.69 -23.98
CA CYS A 120 8.60 -3.87 -23.32
C CYS A 120 7.96 -2.94 -24.36
N ARG A 121 6.68 -3.14 -24.64
CA ARG A 121 5.91 -2.22 -25.49
C ARG A 121 5.82 -0.86 -24.81
N TYR A 122 6.05 0.21 -25.58
CA TYR A 122 5.90 1.57 -25.10
C TYR A 122 4.41 1.92 -25.14
N ASP A 123 3.82 2.13 -23.97
CA ASP A 123 2.43 2.59 -23.86
C ASP A 123 2.41 4.09 -24.13
N LEU A 124 1.89 4.48 -25.30
CA LEU A 124 1.77 5.89 -25.69
C LEU A 124 0.79 6.61 -24.75
N ASP A 125 1.22 7.75 -24.22
CA ASP A 125 0.33 8.63 -23.48
C ASP A 125 -0.44 9.58 -24.42
N ASP A 126 -1.36 10.37 -23.86
CA ASP A 126 -2.17 11.28 -24.66
C ASP A 126 -1.29 12.31 -25.41
N MET A 127 -0.19 12.77 -24.81
CA MET A 127 0.71 13.73 -25.45
C MET A 127 1.41 13.10 -26.66
N ASP A 128 1.92 11.87 -26.49
CA ASP A 128 2.54 11.11 -27.57
C ASP A 128 1.55 10.92 -28.74
N ILE A 129 0.29 10.60 -28.43
CA ILE A 129 -0.76 10.42 -29.42
C ILE A 129 -1.04 11.71 -30.17
N PHE A 130 -1.23 12.83 -29.47
CA PHE A 130 -1.50 14.13 -30.11
C PHE A 130 -0.34 14.57 -30.99
N TRP A 131 0.88 14.46 -30.49
CA TRP A 131 2.07 14.81 -31.25
C TRP A 131 2.20 13.95 -32.52
N LEU A 132 2.00 12.64 -32.40
CA LEU A 132 2.07 11.72 -33.53
C LEU A 132 0.99 12.02 -34.58
N GLN A 133 -0.23 12.38 -34.15
CA GLN A 133 -1.33 12.74 -35.04
C GLN A 133 -1.00 14.00 -35.84
N GLU A 134 -0.58 15.08 -35.16
CA GLU A 134 -0.23 16.35 -35.80
C GLU A 134 0.87 16.17 -36.85
N VAL A 135 1.96 15.47 -36.48
CA VAL A 135 3.09 15.23 -37.39
C VAL A 135 2.67 14.40 -38.60
N ASN A 136 1.83 13.39 -38.41
CA ASN A 136 1.34 12.57 -39.53
C ASN A 136 0.39 13.35 -40.45
N GLU A 137 -0.41 14.27 -39.91
CA GLU A 137 -1.24 15.17 -40.72
C GLU A 137 -0.36 16.09 -41.59
N GLU A 138 0.66 16.72 -41.02
CA GLU A 138 1.63 17.53 -41.77
C GLU A 138 2.33 16.72 -42.87
N LEU A 139 2.74 15.47 -42.57
CA LEU A 139 3.37 14.58 -43.55
C LEU A 139 2.41 14.19 -44.68
N ALA A 140 1.14 13.95 -44.37
CA ALA A 140 0.12 13.63 -45.37
C ALA A 140 -0.13 14.83 -46.30
N GLU A 141 -0.19 16.05 -45.78
CA GLU A 141 -0.29 17.27 -46.59
C GLU A 141 0.89 17.46 -47.53
N MET A 142 2.09 17.05 -47.09
CA MET A 142 3.31 17.08 -47.89
C MET A 142 3.42 15.90 -48.89
N GLY A 143 2.47 14.98 -48.92
CA GLY A 143 2.44 13.83 -49.84
C GLY A 143 3.32 12.64 -49.42
N TYR A 144 3.69 12.56 -48.14
CA TYR A 144 4.48 11.47 -47.57
C TYR A 144 3.65 10.42 -46.81
N GLY A 145 2.31 10.50 -46.86
CA GLY A 145 1.35 9.62 -46.20
C GLY A 145 0.86 8.44 -47.05
#